data_AF-A0A0C9WYL4-F1
#
_entry.id   AF-A0A0C9WYL4-F1
#
_cell.length_a   1.000
_cell.length_b   1.000
_cell.length_c   1.000
_cell.angle_alpha   90.00
_cell.angle_beta   90.00
_cell.angle_gamma   90.00
#
_symmetry.space_group_name_H-M   'P 1'
#
loop_
_entity.id
_entity.type
_entity.pdbx_description
1 polymer ?
#
loop_
_entity_poly.entity_id
_entity_poly.type
_entity_poly.pdbx_seq_one_letter_code
_entity_poly.pdbx_strand_id
1 'polypeptide(L)'
;EPKQLGFIDKYSKDERTSSWRHGRLRKGTCAVKKGVFIRGCRFSVEGLLTIDGMVSNTVVEGSMTRIHFHEYLELKVLPLSSPFPG
;
A
#
# COMPACT_ATOMS: atom_id res chain seq x y z
N GLU A 1 10.21 15.00 -22.34
CA GLU A 1 11.31 15.14 -21.33
C GLU A 1 11.00 14.29 -20.11
N PRO A 2 11.98 13.69 -19.40
CA PRO A 2 11.71 12.82 -18.25
C PRO A 2 10.92 13.51 -17.11
N LYS A 3 10.92 14.85 -17.08
CA LYS A 3 10.14 15.68 -16.15
C LYS A 3 8.62 15.55 -16.32
N GLN A 4 8.15 15.08 -17.47
CA GLN A 4 6.73 14.97 -17.80
C GLN A 4 6.12 13.61 -17.42
N LEU A 5 6.93 12.66 -16.94
CA LEU A 5 6.49 11.32 -16.58
C LEU A 5 6.14 11.23 -15.10
N GLY A 6 4.96 10.67 -14.80
CA GLY A 6 4.57 10.24 -13.47
C GLY A 6 4.34 8.73 -13.45
N PHE A 7 4.82 8.07 -12.40
CA PHE A 7 4.66 6.63 -12.17
C PHE A 7 3.63 6.39 -11.09
N ILE A 8 2.66 5.53 -11.37
CA ILE A 8 1.66 5.11 -10.38
C ILE A 8 1.97 3.68 -9.99
N ASP A 9 2.06 3.43 -8.69
CA ASP A 9 2.20 2.08 -8.16
C ASP A 9 1.30 1.88 -6.94
N LYS A 10 1.02 0.61 -6.65
CA LYS A 10 0.18 0.18 -5.54
C LYS A 10 1.01 -0.51 -4.47
N TYR A 11 0.85 -0.04 -3.24
CA TYR A 11 1.37 -0.69 -2.05
C TYR A 11 0.24 -1.30 -1.21
N SER A 12 0.52 -2.37 -0.48
CA SER A 12 -0.43 -2.95 0.48
C SER A 12 0.23 -3.13 1.83
N LYS A 13 -0.44 -2.62 2.87
CA LYS A 13 -0.03 -2.74 4.27
C LYS A 13 -1.02 -3.65 4.99
N ASP A 14 -0.52 -4.68 5.64
CA ASP A 14 -1.31 -5.56 6.50
C ASP A 14 -0.96 -5.25 7.96
N GLU A 15 -1.93 -4.84 8.77
CA GLU A 15 -1.70 -4.50 10.20
C GLU A 15 -1.67 -5.72 11.11
N ARG A 16 -1.57 -6.94 10.55
CA ARG A 16 -1.31 -8.13 11.36
C ARG A 16 -0.09 -7.92 12.25
N THR A 17 -0.29 -8.19 13.54
CA THR A 17 0.80 -8.28 14.52
C THR A 17 1.82 -9.29 14.01
N SER A 18 2.96 -8.78 13.56
CA SER A 18 4.06 -9.64 13.11
C SER A 18 4.50 -10.48 14.30
N SER A 19 4.57 -11.79 14.07
CA SER A 19 4.92 -12.70 15.14
C SER A 19 5.78 -13.80 14.57
N TRP A 20 6.77 -14.22 15.36
CA TRP A 20 7.77 -15.18 14.90
C TRP A 20 7.08 -16.49 14.50
N ARG A 21 7.40 -16.98 13.29
CA ARG A 21 6.83 -18.22 12.76
C ARG A 21 7.32 -19.44 13.52
N HIS A 22 8.52 -19.36 14.09
CA HIS A 22 9.16 -20.44 14.85
C HIS A 22 9.55 -19.95 16.24
N GLY A 23 9.17 -20.69 17.28
CA GLY A 23 9.68 -20.50 18.63
C GLY A 23 11.06 -21.13 18.78
N ARG A 24 11.93 -20.55 19.61
CA ARG A 24 13.20 -21.16 19.99
C ARG A 24 13.09 -21.70 21.40
N LEU A 25 13.36 -23.00 21.58
CA LEU A 25 13.39 -23.64 22.88
C LEU A 25 14.42 -24.78 22.89
N ARG A 26 14.76 -25.25 24.10
CA ARG A 26 15.64 -26.41 24.26
C ARG A 26 15.03 -27.65 23.60
N LYS A 27 15.90 -28.50 23.04
CA LYS A 27 15.51 -29.78 22.44
C LYS A 27 14.81 -30.64 23.50
N GLY A 28 13.63 -31.16 23.16
CA GLY A 28 12.79 -31.95 24.08
C GLY A 28 11.70 -31.15 24.80
N THR A 29 11.56 -29.85 24.53
CA THR A 29 10.50 -29.02 25.14
C THR A 29 9.59 -28.40 24.06
N CYS A 30 8.29 -28.39 24.30
CA CYS A 30 7.32 -27.78 23.40
C CYS A 30 7.36 -26.25 23.48
N ALA A 31 7.63 -25.58 22.36
CA ALA A 31 7.53 -24.13 22.26
C ALA A 31 6.05 -23.70 22.22
N VAL A 32 5.55 -23.15 23.31
CA VAL A 32 4.18 -22.61 23.39
C VAL A 32 4.21 -21.12 23.07
N LYS A 33 3.35 -20.69 22.15
CA LYS A 33 3.15 -19.27 21.83
C LYS A 33 1.71 -18.89 22.13
N LYS A 34 1.53 -18.06 23.16
CA LYS A 34 0.26 -17.40 23.43
C LYS A 34 0.24 -16.08 22.65
N GLY A 35 -0.78 -15.88 21.81
CA GLY A 35 -0.93 -14.65 21.04
C GLY A 35 -2.41 -14.35 20.84
N VAL A 36 -2.75 -13.06 20.86
CA VAL A 36 -4.10 -12.60 20.54
C VAL A 36 -4.25 -12.64 19.01
N PHE A 37 -5.24 -13.38 18.51
CA PHE A 37 -5.56 -13.36 17.08
C PHE A 37 -6.41 -12.12 16.77
N ILE A 38 -5.73 -11.03 16.43
CA ILE A 38 -6.40 -9.83 15.92
C ILE A 38 -6.42 -9.95 14.40
N ARG A 39 -7.61 -9.97 13.79
CA ARG A 39 -7.74 -9.77 12.35
C ARG A 39 -7.35 -8.32 12.07
N GLY A 40 -6.10 -8.11 11.65
CA GLY A 40 -5.63 -6.79 11.26
C GLY A 40 -6.41 -6.24 10.07
N CYS A 41 -6.63 -4.93 10.04
CA CYS A 41 -7.13 -4.26 8.85
C CYS A 41 -6.02 -4.22 7.80
N ARG A 42 -6.41 -4.45 6.55
CA ARG A 42 -5.51 -4.30 5.40
C ARG A 42 -5.75 -2.93 4.82
N PHE A 43 -4.71 -2.24 4.41
CA PHE A 43 -4.79 -0.97 3.72
C PHE A 43 -4.14 -1.11 2.36
N SER A 44 -4.83 -0.69 1.32
CA SER A 44 -4.25 -0.51 -0.01
C SER A 44 -3.92 0.96 -0.19
N VAL A 45 -2.70 1.24 -0.62
CA VAL A 45 -2.21 2.59 -0.90
C VAL A 45 -1.87 2.68 -2.37
N GLU A 46 -2.25 3.76 -3.01
CA GLU A 46 -1.75 4.11 -4.34
C GLU A 46 -1.08 5.47 -4.29
N GLY A 47 -0.01 5.61 -5.06
CA GLY A 47 0.78 6.83 -5.10
C GLY A 47 1.28 7.14 -6.50
N LEU A 48 1.24 8.43 -6.83
CA LEU A 48 1.85 9.02 -8.01
C LEU A 48 3.22 9.61 -7.64
N LEU A 49 4.26 9.08 -8.26
CA LEU A 49 5.65 9.49 -8.08
C LEU A 49 6.17 10.19 -9.35
N THR A 50 6.76 11.36 -9.19
CA THR A 50 7.52 12.06 -10.24
C THR A 50 8.97 12.20 -9.81
N ILE A 51 9.81 12.81 -10.66
CA ILE A 51 11.20 13.12 -10.33
C ILE A 51 11.35 14.04 -9.11
N ASP A 52 10.33 14.84 -8.80
CA ASP A 52 10.32 15.78 -7.67
C ASP A 52 9.79 15.13 -6.38
N GLY A 53 9.39 13.87 -6.45
CA GLY A 53 8.89 13.09 -5.32
C GLY A 53 7.43 12.67 -5.47
N MET A 54 6.78 12.41 -4.34
CA MET A 54 5.42 11.88 -4.29
C MET A 54 4.41 13.02 -4.39
N VAL A 55 3.68 13.07 -5.50
CA VAL A 55 2.79 14.20 -5.84
C VAL A 55 1.37 13.98 -5.33
N SER A 56 0.91 12.73 -5.35
CA SER A 56 -0.45 12.38 -4.93
C SER A 56 -0.46 10.98 -4.33
N ASN A 57 -1.37 10.74 -3.38
CA ASN A 57 -1.60 9.42 -2.81
C ASN A 57 -3.06 9.24 -2.37
N THR A 58 -3.46 7.99 -2.20
CA THR A 58 -4.72 7.62 -1.59
C THR A 58 -4.54 6.36 -0.75
N VAL A 59 -5.32 6.25 0.33
CA VAL A 59 -5.32 5.09 1.23
C VAL A 59 -6.76 4.60 1.36
N VAL A 60 -6.96 3.32 1.06
CA VAL A 60 -8.25 2.65 1.15
C VAL A 60 -8.14 1.50 2.14
N GLU A 61 -9.07 1.42 3.09
CA GLU A 61 -9.21 0.25 3.95
C GLU A 61 -9.75 -0.93 3.11
N GLY A 62 -9.04 -2.05 3.17
CA GLY A 62 -9.28 -3.23 2.36
C GLY A 62 -8.53 -3.20 1.03
N SER A 63 -9.21 -3.68 -0.01
CA SER A 63 -8.64 -3.83 -1.35
C SER A 63 -8.98 -2.63 -2.22
N MET A 64 -7.99 -2.06 -2.90
CA MET A 64 -8.24 -1.10 -3.98
C MET A 64 -9.03 -1.79 -5.10
N THR A 65 -10.26 -1.32 -5.36
CA THR A 65 -11.10 -1.80 -6.47
C THR A 65 -10.93 -0.89 -7.69
N ARG A 66 -11.40 -1.34 -8.84
CA ARG A 66 -11.39 -0.56 -10.08
C ARG A 66 -12.10 0.80 -9.94
N ILE A 67 -13.17 0.87 -9.15
CA ILE A 67 -13.92 2.11 -8.93
C ILE A 67 -13.06 3.12 -8.18
N HIS A 68 -12.49 2.71 -7.05
CA HIS A 68 -11.58 3.56 -6.27
C HIS A 68 -10.35 4.01 -7.08
N PHE A 69 -9.82 3.14 -7.93
CA PHE A 69 -8.71 3.47 -8.83
C PHE A 69 -9.10 4.57 -9.82
N HIS A 70 -10.25 4.45 -10.47
CA HIS A 70 -10.74 5.47 -11.41
C HIS A 70 -11.03 6.79 -10.70
N GLU A 71 -11.68 6.76 -9.54
CA GLU A 71 -11.91 7.95 -8.72
C GLU A 71 -10.59 8.62 -8.33
N TYR A 72 -9.57 7.84 -7.97
CA TYR A 72 -8.23 8.36 -7.68
C TYR A 72 -7.62 9.03 -8.92
N LEU A 73 -7.69 8.39 -10.09
CA LEU A 73 -7.18 8.99 -11.32
C LEU A 73 -7.90 10.30 -11.64
N GLU A 74 -9.23 10.29 -11.68
CA GLU A 74 -10.04 11.43 -12.09
C GLU A 74 -9.94 12.62 -11.13
N LEU A 75 -9.98 12.36 -9.82
CA LEU A 75 -10.07 13.41 -8.82
C LEU A 75 -8.71 13.86 -8.28
N LYS A 76 -7.67 13.02 -8.39
CA LYS A 76 -6.36 13.30 -7.78
C LYS A 76 -5.21 13.35 -8.78
N VAL A 77 -5.23 12.56 -9.86
CA VAL A 77 -4.10 12.50 -10.81
C VAL A 77 -4.32 13.44 -11.99
N LEU A 78 -5.46 13.35 -12.67
CA LEU A 78 -5.75 14.16 -13.86
C LEU A 78 -5.64 15.67 -13.64
N PRO A 79 -6.10 16.26 -12.50
CA PRO A 79 -5.95 17.69 -12.24
C PRO A 79 -4.49 18.16 -12.14
N LEU A 80 -3.55 17.23 -11.90
CA LEU A 80 -2.12 17.51 -11.81
C LEU A 80 -1.40 17.30 -13.16
N SER A 81 -2.12 16.77 -14.15
CA SER A 81 -1.59 16.50 -15.48
C SER A 81 -2.04 17.57 -16.48
N SER A 82 -1.16 17.91 -17.41
CA SER A 82 -1.51 18.75 -18.57
C SER A 82 -2.08 17.89 -19.71
N PRO A 83 -3.03 18.41 -20.51
CA PRO A 83 -3.48 17.72 -21.71
C PRO A 83 -2.33 17.50 -22.69
N PHE A 84 -2.31 16.35 -23.37
CA PHE A 84 -1.33 16.06 -24.42
C PHE A 84 -1.86 16.52 -25.80
N PRO A 85 -0.99 16.96 -26.74
CA PRO A 85 0.41 17.33 -26.56
C PRO A 85 0.43 18.74 -25.98
N GLY A 86 1.08 18.92 -24.83
CA GLY A 86 1.04 20.20 -24.11
C GLY A 86 1.36 21.42 -24.98
#